data_AF-A0A7S2GJV8-F1
#
_entry.id   AF-A0A7S2GJV8-F1
#
_cell.length_a   1.000
_cell.length_b   1.000
_cell.length_c   1.000
_cell.angle_alpha   90.00
_cell.angle_beta   90.00
_cell.angle_gamma   90.00
#
_symmetry.space_group_name_H-M   'P 1'
#
loop_
_entity.id
_entity.type
_entity.pdbx_description
1 polymer ?
#
loop_
_entity_poly.entity_id
_entity_poly.type
_entity_poly.pdbx_seq_one_letter_code
_entity_poly.pdbx_strand_id
1 'polypeptide(L)'
;LDFTSAEEAVKEAVEKAKRASTASGSAVPLQDLEEAEADEKLLKKAFQDLGNVPHRYARFFSGCRCWPSCLRMTLKREWYFRCMMDFTVNSMARSVILYTVPIMVCVEGPLDFVKDLTAVMFITMLDDVNDSKHLKEILIKMKFAAYSNDEDEDKYCMNPLEMSYAEDEKDKFDRIHDLATGPKTWDKFKGEAVKTSGELLEEDLKQLKAEWGEQ
;
A
#
# COMPACT_ATOMS: atom_id res chain seq x y z
N LEU A 1 -5.31 2.10 -20.71
CA LEU A 1 -5.87 2.54 -19.42
C LEU A 1 -4.97 3.67 -18.96
N ASP A 2 -5.40 4.90 -19.20
CA ASP A 2 -4.63 6.08 -18.81
C ASP A 2 -4.71 6.25 -17.30
N PHE A 3 -3.55 6.42 -16.68
CA PHE A 3 -3.39 6.59 -15.24
C PHE A 3 -4.22 7.77 -14.70
N THR A 4 -4.37 8.81 -15.52
CA THR A 4 -5.15 10.00 -15.22
C THR A 4 -6.63 9.69 -14.97
N SER A 5 -7.21 8.74 -15.70
CA SER A 5 -8.63 8.38 -15.54
C SER A 5 -8.91 7.67 -14.22
N ALA A 6 -7.99 6.83 -13.75
CA ALA A 6 -8.12 6.17 -12.45
C ALA A 6 -7.95 7.17 -11.29
N GLU A 7 -7.02 8.12 -11.41
CA GLU A 7 -6.84 9.18 -10.41
C GLU A 7 -8.07 10.10 -10.32
N GLU A 8 -8.67 10.46 -11.47
CA GLU A 8 -9.91 11.24 -11.50
C GLU A 8 -11.07 10.50 -10.85
N ALA A 9 -11.22 9.19 -11.14
CA ALA A 9 -12.28 8.37 -10.54
C ALA A 9 -12.14 8.26 -9.01
N VAL A 10 -10.91 8.13 -8.49
CA VAL A 10 -10.66 8.11 -7.05
C VAL A 10 -10.95 9.47 -6.42
N LYS A 11 -10.50 10.57 -7.03
CA LYS A 11 -10.81 11.94 -6.54
C LYS A 11 -12.31 12.19 -6.49
N GLU A 12 -13.04 11.79 -7.53
CA GLU A 12 -14.49 11.94 -7.58
C GLU A 12 -15.17 11.10 -6.49
N ALA A 13 -14.74 9.86 -6.28
CA ALA A 13 -15.26 8.99 -5.22
C ALA A 13 -15.03 9.59 -3.82
N VAL A 14 -13.84 10.14 -3.57
CA VAL A 14 -13.50 10.81 -2.30
C VAL A 14 -14.36 12.06 -2.08
N GLU A 15 -14.50 12.91 -3.09
CA GLU A 15 -15.38 14.10 -3.02
C GLU A 15 -16.84 13.72 -2.77
N LYS A 16 -17.32 12.65 -3.42
CA LYS A 16 -18.67 12.13 -3.22
C LYS A 16 -18.86 11.58 -1.81
N ALA A 17 -17.87 10.90 -1.25
CA ALA A 17 -17.89 10.42 0.14
C ALA A 17 -17.91 11.60 1.13
N LYS A 18 -17.08 12.64 0.91
CA LYS A 18 -17.08 13.87 1.72
C LYS A 18 -18.47 14.52 1.74
N ARG A 19 -19.13 14.64 0.58
CA ARG A 19 -20.51 15.18 0.48
C ARG A 19 -21.56 14.31 1.16
N ALA A 20 -21.45 12.99 1.04
CA ALA A 20 -22.38 12.06 1.68
C ALA A 20 -22.29 12.12 3.22
N SER A 21 -21.08 12.30 3.77
CA SER A 21 -20.86 12.48 5.20
C SER A 21 -21.45 13.81 5.71
N THR A 22 -21.33 14.91 4.95
CA THR A 22 -21.92 16.19 5.36
C THR A 22 -23.45 16.14 5.39
N ALA A 23 -24.06 15.32 4.52
CA ALA A 23 -25.51 15.20 4.42
C ALA A 23 -26.14 14.29 5.50
N SER A 24 -25.40 13.31 6.03
CA SER A 24 -25.97 12.31 6.95
C SER A 24 -26.00 12.74 8.43
N GLY A 25 -25.36 13.86 8.79
CA GLY A 25 -25.26 14.31 10.19
C GLY A 25 -24.50 13.34 11.12
N SER A 26 -23.98 12.24 10.57
CA SER A 26 -23.08 11.32 11.24
C SER A 26 -21.70 11.96 11.25
N ALA A 27 -21.28 12.42 12.42
CA ALA A 27 -19.95 12.96 12.62
C ALA A 27 -18.92 11.83 12.51
N VAL A 28 -18.43 11.59 11.28
CA VAL A 28 -17.16 10.90 11.10
C VAL A 28 -16.10 11.79 11.78
N PRO A 29 -15.25 11.24 12.66
CA PRO A 29 -14.21 12.03 13.32
C PRO A 29 -13.38 12.77 12.28
N LEU A 30 -13.28 14.10 12.41
CA LEU A 30 -12.54 14.93 11.46
C LEU A 30 -11.07 14.48 11.31
N GLN A 31 -10.51 13.87 12.36
CA GLN A 31 -9.16 13.29 12.38
C GLN A 31 -8.97 12.16 11.36
N ASP A 32 -9.94 11.27 11.19
CA ASP A 32 -9.81 10.11 10.29
C ASP A 32 -9.75 10.55 8.82
N LEU A 33 -10.44 11.66 8.49
CA LEU A 33 -10.42 12.25 7.15
C LEU A 33 -9.10 12.95 6.85
N GLU A 34 -8.52 13.66 7.81
CA GLU A 34 -7.20 14.30 7.65
C GLU A 34 -6.09 13.25 7.51
N GLU A 35 -6.15 12.17 8.28
CA GLU A 35 -5.21 11.05 8.18
C GLU A 35 -5.30 10.35 6.82
N ALA A 36 -6.51 10.09 6.33
CA ALA A 36 -6.72 9.51 5.01
C ALA A 36 -6.19 10.40 3.87
N GLU A 37 -6.36 11.72 3.95
CA GLU A 37 -5.84 12.64 2.95
C GLU A 37 -4.30 12.75 2.98
N ALA A 38 -3.71 12.70 4.18
CA ALA A 38 -2.26 12.63 4.35
C ALA A 38 -1.69 11.34 3.75
N ASP A 39 -2.34 10.21 4.00
CA ASP A 39 -1.96 8.90 3.46
C ASP A 39 -2.10 8.85 1.94
N GLU A 40 -3.13 9.47 1.35
CA GLU A 40 -3.29 9.57 -0.11
C GLU A 40 -2.13 10.36 -0.75
N LYS A 41 -1.76 11.50 -0.16
CA LYS A 41 -0.63 12.32 -0.63
C LYS A 41 0.69 11.56 -0.53
N LEU A 42 0.88 10.82 0.57
CA LEU A 42 2.06 10.01 0.82
C LEU A 42 2.15 8.85 -0.17
N LEU A 43 1.03 8.20 -0.47
CA LEU A 43 0.93 7.17 -1.50
C LEU A 43 1.29 7.70 -2.88
N LYS A 44 0.74 8.85 -3.29
CA LYS A 44 1.06 9.45 -4.59
C LYS A 44 2.55 9.75 -4.72
N LYS A 45 3.15 10.31 -3.66
CA LYS A 45 4.59 10.59 -3.64
C LYS A 45 5.40 9.29 -3.72
N ALA A 46 5.08 8.29 -2.89
CA ALA A 46 5.75 6.99 -2.91
C ALA A 46 5.60 6.29 -4.27
N PHE A 47 4.45 6.42 -4.92
CA PHE A 47 4.22 5.94 -6.29
C PHE A 47 5.07 6.67 -7.32
N GLN A 48 5.26 7.98 -7.16
CA GLN A 48 6.14 8.74 -8.04
C GLN A 48 7.59 8.25 -7.88
N ASP A 49 8.03 8.13 -6.63
CA ASP A 49 9.38 7.70 -6.21
C ASP A 49 9.71 6.25 -6.63
N LEU A 50 8.72 5.35 -6.64
CA LEU A 50 8.89 3.95 -7.03
C LEU A 50 9.39 3.76 -8.48
N GLY A 51 9.40 4.82 -9.31
CA GLY A 51 10.11 4.86 -10.59
C GLY A 51 9.71 3.77 -11.61
N ASN A 52 10.26 3.83 -12.82
CA ASN A 52 10.01 2.81 -13.84
C ASN A 52 10.94 1.61 -13.63
N VAL A 53 11.06 1.14 -12.37
CA VAL A 53 12.08 0.17 -12.01
C VAL A 53 11.61 -1.24 -12.42
N PRO A 54 12.34 -1.92 -13.32
CA PRO A 54 11.95 -3.25 -13.76
C PRO A 54 12.19 -4.26 -12.63
N HIS A 55 11.13 -4.91 -12.15
CA HIS A 55 11.27 -5.91 -11.10
C HIS A 55 11.84 -7.21 -11.69
N ARG A 56 12.99 -7.68 -11.20
CA ARG A 56 13.49 -9.04 -11.48
C ARG A 56 12.98 -10.01 -10.41
N TYR A 57 11.75 -10.51 -10.57
CA TYR A 57 11.31 -11.69 -9.82
C TYR A 57 12.01 -12.95 -10.34
N ALA A 58 13.29 -13.13 -10.03
CA ALA A 58 14.05 -14.26 -10.53
C ALA A 58 14.12 -15.47 -9.60
N ARG A 59 13.67 -15.39 -8.33
CA ARG A 59 14.03 -16.46 -7.36
C ARG A 59 12.95 -17.11 -6.49
N PHE A 60 11.74 -16.57 -6.31
CA PHE A 60 10.88 -17.09 -5.23
C PHE A 60 9.80 -18.12 -5.61
N PHE A 61 9.52 -18.37 -6.90
CA PHE A 61 8.55 -19.42 -7.31
C PHE A 61 9.21 -20.47 -8.21
N SER A 62 10.01 -21.34 -7.60
CA SER A 62 10.66 -22.50 -8.24
C SER A 62 9.69 -23.64 -8.63
N GLY A 63 8.38 -23.42 -8.65
CA GLY A 63 7.37 -24.49 -8.75
C GLY A 63 6.50 -24.50 -10.01
N CYS A 64 6.34 -23.38 -10.72
CA CYS A 64 5.41 -23.31 -11.86
C CYS A 64 6.10 -22.74 -13.11
N ARG A 65 6.43 -23.61 -14.07
CA ARG A 65 7.28 -23.32 -15.24
C ARG A 65 6.61 -22.51 -16.36
N CYS A 66 5.33 -22.14 -16.25
CA CYS A 66 4.59 -21.55 -17.38
C CYS A 66 4.21 -20.07 -17.22
N TRP A 67 4.38 -19.45 -16.05
CA TRP A 67 3.89 -18.07 -15.83
C TRP A 67 4.94 -16.95 -15.63
N PRO A 68 6.19 -17.16 -15.13
CA PRO A 68 6.99 -16.01 -14.70
C PRO A 68 7.79 -15.33 -15.82
N SER A 69 7.95 -15.93 -16.99
CA SER A 69 8.84 -15.39 -18.04
C SER A 69 8.21 -14.34 -18.95
N CYS A 70 6.89 -14.19 -18.97
CA CYS A 70 6.23 -13.43 -20.03
C CYS A 70 5.92 -11.98 -19.68
N LEU A 71 5.95 -11.58 -18.40
CA LEU A 71 5.63 -10.22 -18.00
C LEU A 71 6.69 -9.69 -17.04
N ARG A 72 7.69 -9.00 -17.59
CA ARG A 72 8.48 -8.03 -16.81
C ARG A 72 7.52 -6.93 -16.36
N MET A 73 6.91 -7.10 -15.20
CA MET A 73 6.08 -6.08 -14.59
C MET A 73 6.96 -5.15 -13.75
N THR A 74 6.78 -3.85 -13.95
CA THR A 74 7.31 -2.81 -13.06
C THR A 74 6.55 -2.85 -11.73
N LEU A 75 7.20 -2.52 -10.60
CA LEU A 75 6.56 -2.45 -9.27
C LEU A 75 5.26 -1.65 -9.27
N LYS A 76 5.22 -0.53 -10.02
CA LYS A 76 4.01 0.29 -10.18
C LYS A 76 2.82 -0.49 -10.74
N ARG A 77 3.06 -1.38 -11.71
CA ARG A 77 2.01 -2.20 -12.32
C ARG A 77 1.56 -3.27 -11.34
N GLU A 78 2.49 -3.95 -10.69
CA GLU A 78 2.14 -4.98 -9.70
C GLU A 78 1.27 -4.40 -8.59
N TRP A 79 1.67 -3.28 -8.01
CA TRP A 79 0.88 -2.59 -6.99
C TRP A 79 -0.50 -2.22 -7.52
N TYR A 80 -0.58 -1.64 -8.72
CA TYR A 80 -1.86 -1.30 -9.34
C TYR A 80 -2.77 -2.52 -9.51
N PHE A 81 -2.23 -3.65 -9.98
CA PHE A 81 -3.01 -4.89 -10.10
C PHE A 81 -3.47 -5.43 -8.74
N ARG A 82 -2.65 -5.31 -7.69
CA ARG A 82 -3.05 -5.66 -6.32
C ARG A 82 -4.20 -4.78 -5.84
N CYS A 83 -4.10 -3.46 -6.00
CA CYS A 83 -5.19 -2.53 -5.66
C CYS A 83 -6.45 -2.79 -6.48
N MET A 84 -6.31 -3.06 -7.78
CA MET A 84 -7.44 -3.35 -8.65
C MET A 84 -8.14 -4.65 -8.26
N MET A 85 -7.39 -5.70 -7.93
CA MET A 85 -7.93 -6.96 -7.42
C MET A 85 -8.65 -6.76 -6.09
N ASP A 86 -8.02 -6.07 -5.15
CA ASP A 86 -8.60 -5.77 -3.83
C ASP A 86 -9.91 -4.97 -3.98
N PHE A 87 -9.90 -3.92 -4.81
CA PHE A 87 -11.11 -3.17 -5.13
C PHE A 87 -12.20 -4.03 -5.80
N THR A 88 -11.83 -4.87 -6.76
CA THR A 88 -12.78 -5.72 -7.49
C THR A 88 -13.43 -6.73 -6.55
N VAL A 89 -12.63 -7.38 -5.70
CA VAL A 89 -13.14 -8.35 -4.72
C VAL A 89 -14.01 -7.63 -3.68
N ASN A 90 -13.46 -6.62 -3.00
CA ASN A 90 -14.13 -5.99 -1.86
C ASN A 90 -15.35 -5.15 -2.29
N SER A 91 -15.34 -4.54 -3.48
CA SER A 91 -16.43 -3.70 -3.96
C SER A 91 -17.41 -4.45 -4.85
N MET A 92 -16.94 -5.11 -5.92
CA MET A 92 -17.83 -5.75 -6.89
C MET A 92 -18.40 -7.06 -6.34
N ALA A 93 -17.57 -7.95 -5.80
CA ALA A 93 -18.08 -9.24 -5.30
C ALA A 93 -19.04 -9.03 -4.13
N ARG A 94 -18.72 -8.13 -3.19
CA ARG A 94 -19.61 -7.77 -2.08
C ARG A 94 -20.94 -7.19 -2.57
N SER A 95 -20.93 -6.31 -3.57
CA SER A 95 -22.15 -5.76 -4.15
C SER A 95 -22.99 -6.83 -4.84
N VAL A 96 -22.37 -7.73 -5.62
CA VAL A 96 -23.06 -8.84 -6.26
C VAL A 96 -23.70 -9.75 -5.22
N ILE A 97 -22.99 -10.11 -4.14
CA ILE A 97 -23.54 -10.90 -3.04
C ILE A 97 -24.77 -10.19 -2.45
N LEU A 98 -24.67 -8.90 -2.12
CA LEU A 98 -25.79 -8.14 -1.54
C LEU A 98 -27.04 -8.10 -2.45
N TYR A 99 -26.88 -8.02 -3.77
CA TYR A 99 -28.01 -8.01 -4.71
C TYR A 99 -28.56 -9.40 -5.04
N THR A 100 -27.71 -10.43 -5.01
CA THR A 100 -28.10 -11.81 -5.34
C THR A 100 -28.77 -12.53 -4.18
N VAL A 101 -28.42 -12.21 -2.94
CA VAL A 101 -28.94 -12.86 -1.73
C VAL A 101 -30.47 -12.80 -1.62
N PRO A 102 -31.15 -11.64 -1.78
CA PRO A 102 -32.61 -11.61 -1.69
C PRO A 102 -33.30 -12.46 -2.77
N ILE A 103 -32.68 -12.57 -3.96
CA ILE A 103 -33.23 -13.35 -5.08
C ILE A 103 -33.10 -14.84 -4.79
N MET A 104 -31.95 -15.28 -4.28
CA MET A 104 -31.69 -16.68 -3.92
C MET A 104 -32.62 -17.16 -2.79
N VAL A 105 -32.89 -16.29 -1.82
CA VAL A 105 -33.70 -16.60 -0.63
C VAL A 105 -35.18 -16.88 -0.95
N CYS A 106 -35.73 -16.35 -2.04
CA CYS A 106 -37.16 -16.44 -2.32
C CYS A 106 -37.65 -17.80 -2.83
N VAL A 107 -36.75 -18.73 -3.20
CA VAL A 107 -37.12 -19.91 -4.01
C VAL A 107 -37.03 -21.23 -3.21
N GLU A 108 -36.42 -21.22 -2.03
CA GLU A 108 -36.05 -22.46 -1.32
C GLU A 108 -36.91 -22.79 -0.09
N GLY A 109 -36.86 -24.05 0.33
CA GLY A 109 -37.51 -24.51 1.55
C GLY A 109 -36.88 -23.90 2.81
N PRO A 110 -37.60 -23.87 3.94
CA PRO A 110 -37.17 -23.15 5.15
C PRO A 110 -35.87 -23.65 5.77
N LEU A 111 -35.44 -24.90 5.48
CA LEU A 111 -34.21 -25.48 6.01
C LEU A 111 -32.96 -25.04 5.21
N ASP A 112 -33.08 -24.90 3.89
CA ASP A 112 -31.95 -24.55 3.03
C ASP A 112 -31.69 -23.04 3.03
N PHE A 113 -32.75 -22.23 3.25
CA PHE A 113 -32.65 -20.80 3.54
C PHE A 113 -31.61 -20.46 4.62
N VAL A 114 -31.62 -21.17 5.75
CA VAL A 114 -30.71 -20.88 6.87
C VAL A 114 -29.27 -21.25 6.50
N LYS A 115 -29.06 -22.31 5.71
CA LYS A 115 -27.73 -22.74 5.28
C LYS A 115 -27.10 -21.73 4.33
N ASP A 116 -27.86 -21.27 3.35
CA ASP A 116 -27.39 -20.32 2.34
C ASP A 116 -27.10 -18.95 2.96
N LEU A 117 -27.97 -18.49 3.86
CA LEU A 117 -27.74 -17.25 4.60
C LEU A 117 -26.47 -17.33 5.46
N THR A 118 -26.23 -18.48 6.10
CA THR A 118 -25.02 -18.70 6.92
C THR A 118 -23.77 -18.74 6.05
N ALA A 119 -23.83 -19.39 4.88
CA ALA A 119 -22.72 -19.44 3.94
C ALA A 119 -22.35 -18.04 3.42
N VAL A 120 -23.36 -17.25 3.05
CA VAL A 120 -23.17 -15.85 2.63
C VAL A 120 -22.56 -15.02 3.74
N MET A 121 -23.10 -15.12 4.97
CA MET A 121 -22.56 -14.40 6.12
C MET A 121 -21.09 -14.76 6.36
N PHE A 122 -20.74 -16.05 6.28
CA PHE A 122 -19.37 -16.52 6.45
C PHE A 122 -18.44 -16.00 5.35
N ILE A 123 -18.88 -16.01 4.09
CA ILE A 123 -18.10 -15.44 2.98
C ILE A 123 -17.85 -13.95 3.20
N THR A 124 -18.86 -13.18 3.63
CA THR A 124 -18.69 -11.75 3.90
C THR A 124 -17.82 -11.47 5.13
N MET A 125 -17.83 -12.35 6.13
CA MET A 125 -16.96 -12.23 7.32
C MET A 125 -15.51 -12.64 7.04
N LEU A 126 -15.29 -13.59 6.14
CA LEU A 126 -13.93 -13.96 5.71
C LEU A 126 -13.26 -12.85 4.89
N ASP A 127 -14.03 -12.00 4.23
CA ASP A 127 -13.54 -10.81 3.52
C ASP A 127 -13.15 -9.70 4.52
N ASP A 128 -13.84 -9.65 5.66
CA ASP A 128 -13.61 -8.69 6.75
C ASP A 128 -12.48 -9.15 7.68
N VAL A 129 -11.32 -9.48 7.10
CA VAL A 129 -10.11 -9.70 7.89
C VAL A 129 -9.71 -8.37 8.53
N ASN A 130 -10.06 -8.20 9.80
CA ASN A 130 -9.79 -7.03 10.65
C ASN A 130 -8.31 -6.60 10.72
N ASP A 131 -7.38 -7.42 10.24
CA ASP A 131 -5.99 -7.01 10.04
C ASP A 131 -5.86 -6.23 8.72
N SER A 132 -6.47 -5.04 8.67
CA SER A 132 -6.16 -4.07 7.64
C SER A 132 -4.70 -3.64 7.83
N LYS A 133 -3.78 -4.34 7.14
CA LYS A 133 -2.37 -3.93 7.11
C LYS A 133 -2.30 -2.53 6.54
N HIS A 134 -1.67 -1.62 7.27
CA HIS A 134 -1.48 -0.27 6.77
C HIS A 134 -0.72 -0.33 5.44
N LEU A 135 -1.14 0.49 4.47
CA LEU A 135 -0.52 0.55 3.16
C LEU A 135 0.99 0.82 3.27
N LYS A 136 1.40 1.57 4.29
CA LYS A 136 2.80 1.82 4.68
C LYS A 136 3.57 0.52 4.91
N GLU A 137 3.01 -0.42 5.67
CA GLU A 137 3.62 -1.72 5.96
C GLU A 137 3.86 -2.53 4.67
N ILE A 138 2.85 -2.59 3.79
CA ILE A 138 2.92 -3.33 2.53
C ILE A 138 3.96 -2.70 1.61
N LEU A 139 4.02 -1.37 1.55
CA LEU A 139 4.95 -0.63 0.70
C LEU A 139 6.40 -0.79 1.18
N ILE A 140 6.65 -0.72 2.48
CA ILE A 140 7.97 -1.01 3.08
C ILE A 140 8.39 -2.45 2.78
N LYS A 141 7.48 -3.42 2.94
CA LYS A 141 7.72 -4.83 2.60
C LYS A 141 8.11 -5.00 1.13
N MET A 142 7.45 -4.30 0.23
CA MET A 142 7.75 -4.35 -1.20
C MET A 142 9.08 -3.66 -1.54
N LYS A 143 9.37 -2.50 -0.96
CA LYS A 143 10.67 -1.82 -1.13
C LYS A 143 11.82 -2.68 -0.62
N PHE A 144 11.67 -3.29 0.56
CA PHE A 144 12.68 -4.19 1.13
C PHE A 144 12.90 -5.43 0.25
N ALA A 145 11.81 -6.02 -0.26
CA ALA A 145 11.90 -7.15 -1.18
C ALA A 145 12.60 -6.77 -2.49
N ALA A 146 12.35 -5.57 -3.03
CA ALA A 146 13.04 -5.07 -4.21
C ALA A 146 14.53 -4.82 -3.92
N TYR A 147 14.84 -4.15 -2.81
CA TYR A 147 16.21 -3.91 -2.33
C TYR A 147 17.01 -5.21 -2.18
N SER A 148 16.41 -6.25 -1.60
CA SER A 148 17.07 -7.55 -1.41
C SER A 148 17.37 -8.30 -2.72
N ASN A 149 16.73 -7.92 -3.83
CA ASN A 149 16.88 -8.57 -5.14
C ASN A 149 17.75 -7.78 -6.13
N ASP A 150 18.02 -6.50 -5.88
CA ASP A 150 18.80 -5.63 -6.78
C ASP A 150 20.23 -5.46 -6.26
N GLU A 151 21.16 -5.15 -7.17
CA GLU A 151 22.56 -4.82 -6.82
C GLU A 151 22.74 -3.33 -6.48
N ASP A 152 21.79 -2.48 -6.91
CA ASP A 152 21.82 -1.03 -6.72
C ASP A 152 21.20 -0.64 -5.36
N GLU A 153 21.97 -0.76 -4.27
CA GLU A 153 21.53 -0.49 -2.88
C GLU A 153 20.94 0.93 -2.71
N ASP A 154 21.52 1.94 -3.35
CA ASP A 154 21.16 3.36 -3.15
C ASP A 154 19.79 3.77 -3.72
N LYS A 155 19.18 2.90 -4.53
CA LYS A 155 17.96 3.25 -5.27
C LYS A 155 16.69 3.15 -4.43
N TYR A 156 16.70 2.35 -3.36
CA TYR A 156 15.50 1.99 -2.62
C TYR A 156 15.58 2.44 -1.15
N CYS A 157 16.08 3.65 -0.89
CA CYS A 157 16.07 4.20 0.45
C CYS A 157 14.64 4.44 0.95
N MET A 158 14.41 4.18 2.24
CA MET A 158 13.15 4.52 2.89
C MET A 158 13.01 6.03 3.07
N ASN A 159 11.79 6.53 2.91
CA ASN A 159 11.45 7.90 3.27
C ASN A 159 11.49 8.05 4.81
N PRO A 160 11.77 9.24 5.36
CA PRO A 160 11.79 9.45 6.83
C PRO A 160 10.50 9.03 7.55
N LEU A 161 9.35 9.18 6.89
CA LEU A 161 8.04 8.74 7.42
C LEU A 161 7.89 7.22 7.43
N GLU A 162 8.52 6.52 6.49
CA GLU A 162 8.55 5.05 6.47
C GLU A 162 9.49 4.52 7.57
N MET A 163 10.59 5.24 7.82
CA MET A 163 11.49 4.92 8.93
C MET A 163 10.80 5.07 10.28
N SER A 164 10.10 6.18 10.54
CA SER A 164 9.40 6.36 11.82
C SER A 164 8.35 5.27 12.05
N TYR A 165 7.59 4.92 11.00
CA TYR A 165 6.61 3.84 11.07
C TYR A 165 7.25 2.47 11.36
N ALA A 166 8.41 2.19 10.75
CA ALA A 166 9.14 0.94 10.98
C ALA A 166 9.75 0.85 12.39
N GLU A 167 10.01 1.98 13.03
CA GLU A 167 10.54 2.05 14.40
C GLU A 167 9.44 1.90 15.46
N ASP A 168 8.28 2.52 15.22
CA ASP A 168 7.13 2.45 16.12
C ASP A 168 6.55 1.03 16.21
N GLU A 169 6.55 0.27 15.11
CA GLU A 169 5.91 -1.06 15.01
C GLU A 169 6.89 -2.21 14.77
N LYS A 170 7.95 -2.29 15.58
CA LYS A 170 9.05 -3.25 15.40
C LYS A 170 8.58 -4.71 15.19
N ASP A 171 7.60 -5.16 15.97
CA ASP A 171 7.10 -6.55 15.94
C ASP A 171 6.51 -6.95 14.56
N LYS A 172 5.96 -5.99 13.80
CA LYS A 172 5.35 -6.28 12.48
C LYS A 172 6.40 -6.56 11.40
N PHE A 173 7.65 -6.17 11.66
CA PHE A 173 8.78 -6.29 10.75
C PHE A 173 9.78 -7.38 11.17
N ASP A 174 9.54 -8.11 12.27
CA ASP A 174 10.42 -9.18 12.75
C ASP A 174 10.72 -10.23 11.67
N ARG A 175 9.70 -10.63 10.90
CA ARG A 175 9.90 -11.56 9.77
C ARG A 175 10.80 -11.00 8.68
N ILE A 176 10.76 -9.68 8.46
CA ILE A 176 11.68 -9.05 7.50
C ILE A 176 13.08 -9.04 8.09
N HIS A 177 13.20 -8.72 9.38
CA HIS A 177 14.47 -8.70 10.08
C HIS A 177 15.15 -10.10 10.09
N ASP A 178 14.35 -11.16 10.16
CA ASP A 178 14.82 -12.55 10.07
C ASP A 178 15.20 -12.97 8.63
N LEU A 179 14.48 -12.46 7.62
CA LEU A 179 14.75 -12.74 6.21
C LEU A 179 15.92 -11.92 5.65
N ALA A 180 16.14 -10.73 6.21
CA ALA A 180 17.34 -9.94 6.01
C ALA A 180 18.52 -10.80 6.45
N THR A 181 19.46 -11.10 5.54
CA THR A 181 20.58 -12.05 5.77
C THR A 181 21.65 -11.52 6.74
N GLY A 182 21.24 -10.68 7.69
CA GLY A 182 22.01 -10.14 8.81
C GLY A 182 21.50 -8.76 9.22
N PRO A 183 21.64 -8.36 10.50
CA PRO A 183 21.19 -7.06 11.01
C PRO A 183 21.73 -5.87 10.20
N LYS A 184 22.95 -6.02 9.66
CA LYS A 184 23.61 -5.01 8.82
C LYS A 184 22.85 -4.66 7.54
N THR A 185 22.06 -5.58 6.99
CA THR A 185 21.31 -5.31 5.75
C THR A 185 20.08 -4.44 6.01
N TRP A 186 19.44 -4.59 7.16
CA TRP A 186 18.35 -3.72 7.59
C TRP A 186 18.85 -2.31 7.91
N ASP A 187 19.97 -2.19 8.64
CA ASP A 187 20.58 -0.89 8.95
C ASP A 187 21.03 -0.14 7.68
N LYS A 188 21.61 -0.87 6.71
CA LYS A 188 21.90 -0.32 5.37
C LYS A 188 20.64 0.14 4.65
N PHE A 189 19.57 -0.66 4.67
CA PHE A 189 18.30 -0.33 4.02
C PHE A 189 17.61 0.89 4.64
N LYS A 190 17.73 1.10 5.95
CA LYS A 190 17.30 2.34 6.62
C LYS A 190 18.07 3.57 6.12
N GLY A 191 19.21 3.37 5.47
CA GLY A 191 20.00 4.44 4.88
C GLY A 191 20.83 5.16 5.92
N GLU A 192 21.71 4.45 6.64
CA GLU A 192 22.83 5.13 7.34
C GLU A 192 23.63 6.06 6.40
N ALA A 193 23.54 5.91 5.08
CA ALA A 193 24.07 6.84 4.08
C ALA A 193 23.32 8.19 3.99
N VAL A 194 22.07 8.31 4.46
CA VAL A 194 21.32 9.58 4.43
C VAL A 194 21.83 10.57 5.48
N LYS A 195 22.48 10.09 6.56
CA LYS A 195 23.16 10.98 7.51
C LYS A 195 24.23 11.82 6.81
N THR A 196 24.92 11.26 5.82
CA THR A 196 25.92 12.00 5.04
C THR A 196 25.29 13.06 4.14
N SER A 197 24.11 12.79 3.56
CA SER A 197 23.40 13.77 2.71
C SER A 197 22.72 14.89 3.51
N GLY A 198 22.24 14.59 4.72
CA GLY A 198 21.72 15.59 5.65
C GLY A 198 22.81 16.50 6.17
N GLU A 199 23.97 15.94 6.54
CA GLU A 199 25.16 16.70 6.88
C GLU A 199 25.64 17.56 5.70
N LEU A 200 25.62 17.04 4.46
CA LEU A 200 25.96 17.81 3.26
C LEU A 200 25.00 19.00 3.03
N LEU A 201 23.68 18.77 3.14
CA LEU A 201 22.68 19.83 2.99
C LEU A 201 22.76 20.87 4.10
N GLU A 202 23.11 20.46 5.32
CA GLU A 202 23.30 21.37 6.45
C GLU A 202 24.58 22.19 6.29
N GLU A 203 25.64 21.62 5.70
CA GLU A 203 26.84 22.36 5.30
C GLU A 203 26.57 23.35 4.16
N ASP A 204 25.82 22.95 3.13
CA ASP A 204 25.42 23.83 2.02
C ASP A 204 24.54 25.00 2.51
N LEU A 205 23.60 24.73 3.43
CA LEU A 205 22.79 25.77 4.07
C LEU A 205 23.61 26.71 4.95
N LYS A 206 24.65 26.21 5.63
CA LYS A 206 25.58 27.06 6.39
C LYS A 206 26.41 27.94 5.46
N GLN A 207 26.90 27.41 4.32
CA GLN A 207 27.60 28.21 3.31
C GLN A 207 26.71 29.31 2.73
N LEU A 208 25.48 28.99 2.31
CA LEU A 208 24.54 29.97 1.79
C LEU A 208 24.20 31.07 2.82
N LYS A 209 24.04 30.71 4.10
CA LYS A 209 23.81 31.70 5.16
C LYS A 209 25.03 32.59 5.42
N ALA A 210 26.25 32.07 5.25
CA ALA A 210 27.47 32.87 5.37
C ALA A 210 27.60 33.87 4.21
N GLU A 211 27.34 33.44 2.98
CA GLU A 211 27.36 34.32 1.78
C GLU A 211 26.32 35.43 1.85
N TRP A 212 25.14 35.16 2.41
CA TRP A 212 24.05 36.14 2.50
C TRP A 212 24.17 37.05 3.73
N GLY A 213 25.02 36.73 4.70
CA GLY A 213 25.22 37.49 5.94
C GLY A 213 26.29 38.58 5.88
N GLU A 214 27.03 38.71 4.78
CA GLU A 214 28.10 39.69 4.58
C GLU A 214 27.72 40.93 3.75
N GLN A 215 26.43 41.23 3.60
CA GLN A 215 25.93 42.48 2.98
C GLN A 215 25.30 43.42 4.02
#